data_AF-A0A1E3VIU1-F1
#
_entry.id   AF-A0A1E3VIU1-F1
#
_cell.length_a   1.000
_cell.length_b   1.000
_cell.length_c   1.000
_cell.angle_alpha   90.00
_cell.angle_beta   90.00
_cell.angle_gamma   90.00
#
_symmetry.space_group_name_H-M   'P 1'
#
loop_
_entity.id
_entity.type
_entity.pdbx_description
1 polymer ?
#
loop_
_entity_poly.entity_id
_entity_poly.type
_entity_poly.pdbx_seq_one_letter_code
_entity_poly.pdbx_strand_id
1 'polypeptide(L)'
;MTEEKTVAGWGLGDTIPRAQLGWTSGAWSNTLYLTGWLPTGRYQRGFEPNTGKNRYGVNLGWGVTYTDPGTQIEIDSAVGVTFSTPNPATDYKNGDAFTWEGAVGKKFANGLQVGVAGYAYQQLTGDTGAGARLGPFKGRVFGLGPQLIYNTVLMQRPAVLNLHNYQEFGAVNRFEGNVTTFSATFKF
;
A
#
# COMPACT_ATOMS: atom_id res chain seq x y z
N MET A 1 -36.88 14.40 7.73
CA MET A 1 -36.75 12.96 7.44
C MET A 1 -35.41 12.78 6.75
N THR A 2 -34.42 12.20 7.43
CA THR A 2 -33.08 12.00 6.86
C THR A 2 -33.11 10.66 6.12
N GLU A 3 -33.03 10.71 4.79
CA GLU A 3 -32.98 9.51 3.95
C GLU A 3 -31.58 8.90 4.08
N GLU A 4 -31.48 7.73 4.72
CA GLU A 4 -30.23 6.97 4.76
C GLU A 4 -30.02 6.32 3.39
N LYS A 5 -28.93 6.71 2.70
CA LYS A 5 -28.55 6.13 1.42
C LYS A 5 -27.41 5.15 1.63
N THR A 6 -27.54 3.96 1.05
CA THR A 6 -26.50 2.92 1.04
C THR A 6 -26.19 2.54 -0.40
N VAL A 7 -24.90 2.28 -0.68
CA VAL A 7 -24.43 1.87 -2.00
C VAL A 7 -23.56 0.63 -1.90
N ALA A 8 -23.67 -0.25 -2.90
CA ALA A 8 -22.82 -1.43 -3.06
C ALA A 8 -22.53 -1.62 -4.55
N GLY A 9 -21.33 -2.11 -4.88
CA GLY A 9 -20.96 -2.32 -6.27
C GLY A 9 -19.59 -2.96 -6.43
N TRP A 10 -19.33 -3.43 -7.64
CA TRP A 10 -18.08 -4.01 -8.07
C TRP A 10 -17.64 -3.38 -9.39
N GLY A 11 -16.36 -3.53 -9.73
CA GLY A 11 -15.77 -2.97 -10.95
C GLY A 11 -14.27 -3.18 -10.99
N LEU A 12 -13.68 -2.96 -12.16
CA LEU A 12 -12.23 -2.96 -12.28
C LEU A 12 -11.63 -1.73 -11.57
N GLY A 13 -10.52 -1.93 -10.89
CA GLY A 13 -9.70 -0.86 -10.34
C GLY A 13 -8.87 -0.16 -11.42
N ASP A 14 -8.16 0.88 -11.01
CA ASP A 14 -7.17 1.56 -11.86
C ASP A 14 -6.04 0.60 -12.26
N THR A 15 -5.52 0.73 -13.49
CA THR A 15 -4.34 0.00 -13.94
C THR A 15 -3.10 0.58 -13.26
N ILE A 16 -2.26 -0.29 -12.68
CA ILE A 16 -1.08 0.11 -11.89
C ILE A 16 0.20 -0.46 -12.52
N PRO A 17 0.81 0.22 -13.50
CA PRO A 17 2.14 -0.17 -13.98
C PRO A 17 3.22 0.14 -12.94
N ARG A 18 4.20 -0.75 -12.80
CA ARG A 18 5.38 -0.53 -11.95
C ARG A 18 6.65 -0.91 -12.71
N ALA A 19 7.64 -0.03 -12.63
CA ALA A 19 9.02 -0.34 -13.01
C ALA A 19 9.87 -0.37 -11.73
N GLN A 20 10.83 -1.29 -11.65
CA GLN A 20 11.70 -1.41 -10.48
C GLN A 20 13.11 -1.87 -10.87
N LEU A 21 14.11 -1.37 -10.15
CA LEU A 21 15.51 -1.73 -10.26
C LEU A 21 15.99 -2.23 -8.90
N GLY A 22 16.39 -3.49 -8.84
CA GLY A 22 16.90 -4.12 -7.62
C GLY A 22 18.39 -4.44 -7.73
N TRP A 23 19.11 -4.33 -6.61
CA TRP A 23 20.51 -4.74 -6.50
C TRP A 23 20.82 -5.26 -5.10
N THR A 24 21.85 -6.09 -4.99
CA THR A 24 22.30 -6.66 -3.72
C THR A 24 23.75 -6.27 -3.43
N SER A 25 24.08 -6.11 -2.15
CA SER A 25 25.43 -5.88 -1.65
C SER A 25 25.60 -6.57 -0.30
N GLY A 26 26.26 -7.74 -0.31
CA GLY A 26 26.37 -8.58 0.87
C GLY A 26 24.99 -9.02 1.40
N ALA A 27 24.72 -8.70 2.67
CA ALA A 27 23.46 -9.02 3.35
C ALA A 27 22.29 -8.06 3.01
N TRP A 28 22.54 -7.05 2.18
CA TRP A 28 21.55 -6.02 1.86
C TRP A 28 21.00 -6.19 0.45
N SER A 29 19.67 -6.18 0.33
CA SER A 29 18.95 -6.07 -0.94
C SER A 29 18.27 -4.71 -1.00
N ASN A 30 18.41 -4.02 -2.13
CA ASN A 30 17.83 -2.70 -2.36
C ASN A 30 16.92 -2.75 -3.57
N THR A 31 15.90 -1.90 -3.60
CA THR A 31 15.03 -1.73 -4.77
C THR A 31 14.58 -0.29 -4.90
N LEU A 32 14.87 0.35 -6.03
CA LEU A 32 14.21 1.59 -6.43
C LEU A 32 13.02 1.25 -7.31
N TYR A 33 11.90 1.95 -7.15
CA TYR A 33 10.71 1.69 -7.94
C TYR A 33 9.92 2.96 -8.26
N LEU A 34 9.24 2.90 -9.40
CA LEU A 34 8.29 3.90 -9.87
C LEU A 34 6.98 3.19 -10.18
N THR A 35 5.91 3.59 -9.50
CA THR A 35 4.56 3.06 -9.68
C THR A 35 3.66 4.14 -10.23
N GLY A 36 2.90 3.84 -11.29
CA GLY A 36 1.88 4.73 -11.84
C GLY A 36 0.47 4.24 -11.49
N TRP A 37 -0.49 5.16 -11.41
CA TRP A 37 -1.92 4.86 -11.39
C TRP A 37 -2.56 5.50 -12.60
N LEU A 38 -3.17 4.69 -13.46
CA LEU A 38 -3.87 5.12 -14.66
C LEU A 38 -5.38 5.11 -14.40
N PRO A 39 -6.14 6.16 -14.78
CA PRO A 39 -7.57 6.28 -14.50
C PRO A 39 -8.41 5.38 -15.43
N THR A 40 -8.21 4.07 -15.36
CA THR A 40 -8.92 3.07 -16.17
C THR A 40 -9.99 2.32 -15.38
N GLY A 41 -10.05 2.52 -14.06
CA GLY A 41 -11.05 1.90 -13.21
C GLY A 41 -12.42 2.57 -13.30
N ARG A 42 -13.45 1.89 -12.79
CA ARG A 42 -14.81 2.44 -12.74
C ARG A 42 -14.86 3.67 -11.83
N TYR A 43 -15.38 4.78 -12.36
CA TYR A 43 -15.66 5.99 -11.61
C TYR A 43 -16.95 6.68 -12.09
N GLN A 44 -17.83 7.00 -11.15
CA GLN A 44 -19.08 7.74 -11.34
C GLN A 44 -19.17 8.85 -10.28
N ARG A 45 -19.53 10.06 -10.70
CA ARG A 45 -19.80 11.16 -9.76
C ARG A 45 -21.07 10.84 -8.97
N GLY A 46 -21.11 11.32 -7.73
CA GLY A 46 -22.26 11.17 -6.85
C GLY A 46 -22.00 10.15 -5.74
N PHE A 47 -23.08 9.72 -5.09
CA PHE A 47 -23.02 8.71 -4.05
C PHE A 47 -23.05 7.34 -4.72
N GLU A 48 -21.91 6.89 -5.20
CA GLU A 48 -21.70 5.62 -5.90
C GLU A 48 -20.38 4.97 -5.41
N PRO A 49 -20.28 3.63 -5.38
CA PRO A 49 -19.06 2.94 -4.99
C PRO A 49 -18.08 2.96 -6.17
N ASN A 50 -16.96 3.68 -6.01
CA ASN A 50 -15.94 3.84 -7.04
C ASN A 50 -14.72 2.96 -6.77
N THR A 51 -14.33 2.16 -7.76
CA THR A 51 -13.14 1.29 -7.70
C THR A 51 -11.90 1.94 -8.32
N GLY A 52 -12.08 2.93 -9.20
CA GLY A 52 -11.04 3.81 -9.70
C GLY A 52 -11.06 5.19 -9.03
N LYS A 53 -9.94 5.92 -9.10
CA LYS A 53 -9.82 7.28 -8.52
C LYS A 53 -10.08 8.40 -9.52
N ASN A 54 -10.17 8.05 -10.81
CA ASN A 54 -10.32 8.99 -11.94
C ASN A 54 -9.32 10.14 -11.89
N ARG A 55 -8.05 9.80 -11.64
CA ARG A 55 -6.92 10.72 -11.74
C ARG A 55 -5.65 9.94 -11.98
N TYR A 56 -4.62 10.60 -12.49
CA TYR A 56 -3.29 10.03 -12.53
C TYR A 56 -2.61 10.13 -11.17
N GLY A 57 -1.74 9.17 -10.90
CA GLY A 57 -0.85 9.20 -9.75
C GLY A 57 0.50 8.60 -10.09
N VAL A 58 1.53 9.05 -9.39
CA VAL A 58 2.88 8.48 -9.49
C VAL A 58 3.47 8.36 -8.09
N ASN A 59 4.10 7.24 -7.79
CA ASN A 59 4.83 6.99 -6.56
C ASN A 59 6.27 6.62 -6.89
N LEU A 60 7.21 7.40 -6.37
CA LEU A 60 8.63 7.07 -6.37
C LEU A 60 8.98 6.53 -5.00
N GLY A 61 9.64 5.37 -4.96
CA GLY A 61 10.01 4.75 -3.70
C GLY A 61 11.31 3.97 -3.73
N TRP A 62 11.77 3.65 -2.53
CA TRP A 62 12.98 2.89 -2.25
C TRP A 62 12.69 1.88 -1.15
N GLY A 63 13.04 0.62 -1.39
CA GLY A 63 12.98 -0.47 -0.43
C GLY A 63 14.37 -1.00 -0.13
N VAL A 64 14.56 -1.45 1.09
CA VAL A 64 15.78 -2.10 1.58
C VAL A 64 15.41 -3.27 2.48
N THR A 65 16.11 -4.38 2.30
CA THR A 65 16.01 -5.58 3.12
C THR A 65 17.40 -5.96 3.60
N TYR A 66 17.55 -6.17 4.90
CA TYR A 66 18.72 -6.81 5.49
C TYR A 66 18.36 -8.24 5.89
N THR A 67 19.17 -9.21 5.46
CA THR A 67 19.02 -10.61 5.87
C THR A 67 20.28 -11.08 6.57
N ASP A 68 20.17 -11.43 7.85
CA ASP A 68 21.28 -12.03 8.61
C ASP A 68 21.40 -13.53 8.25
N PRO A 69 22.49 -13.96 7.60
CA PRO A 69 22.67 -15.36 7.21
C PRO A 69 22.82 -16.32 8.40
N GLY A 70 23.29 -15.85 9.56
CA GLY A 70 23.47 -16.69 10.75
C GLY A 70 22.17 -16.92 11.50
N THR A 71 21.41 -15.85 11.74
CA THR A 71 20.17 -15.92 12.55
C THR A 71 18.91 -16.16 11.73
N GLN A 72 18.99 -15.95 10.41
CA GLN A 72 17.85 -15.96 9.48
C GLN A 72 16.80 -14.89 9.84
N ILE A 73 17.20 -13.84 10.55
CA ILE A 73 16.39 -12.65 10.79
C ILE A 73 16.46 -11.76 9.55
N GLU A 74 15.30 -11.26 9.14
CA GLU A 74 15.12 -10.32 8.06
C GLU A 74 14.50 -9.03 8.60
N ILE A 75 15.05 -7.89 8.17
CA ILE A 75 14.55 -6.56 8.47
C ILE A 75 14.28 -5.86 7.15
N ASP A 76 13.03 -5.46 6.93
CA ASP A 76 12.58 -4.77 5.73
C ASP A 76 12.18 -3.34 6.07
N SER A 77 12.47 -2.42 5.16
CA SER A 77 11.97 -1.06 5.21
C SER A 77 11.75 -0.53 3.80
N ALA A 78 10.66 0.17 3.56
CA ALA A 78 10.40 0.87 2.32
C ALA A 78 9.85 2.27 2.60
N VAL A 79 10.18 3.21 1.73
CA VAL A 79 9.63 4.56 1.73
C VAL A 79 9.16 4.94 0.34
N GLY A 80 8.16 5.81 0.25
CA GLY A 80 7.70 6.33 -1.02
C GLY A 80 7.00 7.68 -0.89
N VAL A 81 7.02 8.45 -1.97
CA VAL A 81 6.26 9.69 -2.10
C VAL A 81 5.34 9.59 -3.30
N THR A 82 4.06 9.84 -3.07
CA THR A 82 3.01 9.80 -4.07
C THR A 82 2.57 11.22 -4.44
N PHE A 83 2.55 11.50 -5.73
CA PHE A 83 1.98 12.70 -6.33
C PHE A 83 0.75 12.32 -7.14
N SER A 84 -0.23 13.22 -7.23
CA SER A 84 -1.44 12.96 -8.01
C SER A 84 -1.93 14.19 -8.77
N THR A 85 -2.61 13.97 -9.89
CA THR A 85 -3.26 15.05 -10.64
C THR A 85 -4.64 15.34 -10.05
N PRO A 86 -5.23 16.53 -10.33
CA PRO A 86 -6.64 16.75 -10.06
C PRO A 86 -7.51 15.69 -10.74
N ASN A 87 -8.60 15.30 -10.10
CA ASN A 87 -9.65 14.51 -10.73
C ASN A 87 -10.47 15.44 -11.65
N PRO A 88 -10.50 15.23 -12.97
CA PRO A 88 -11.19 16.12 -13.91
C PRO A 88 -12.71 16.13 -13.72
N ALA A 89 -13.24 15.10 -13.05
CA ALA A 89 -14.64 15.01 -12.69
C ALA A 89 -14.98 15.67 -11.34
N THR A 90 -14.06 16.25 -10.59
CA THR A 90 -14.42 16.99 -9.38
C THR A 90 -13.64 18.27 -9.20
N ASP A 91 -12.61 18.45 -10.02
CA ASP A 91 -11.57 19.46 -9.83
C ASP A 91 -10.98 19.40 -8.41
N TYR A 92 -10.89 18.19 -7.84
CA TYR A 92 -10.29 17.93 -6.54
C TYR A 92 -8.93 17.28 -6.71
N LYS A 93 -7.92 17.84 -6.05
CA LYS A 93 -6.56 17.29 -6.03
C LYS A 93 -6.22 16.87 -4.61
N ASN A 94 -5.79 15.63 -4.44
CA ASN A 94 -5.24 15.19 -3.18
C ASN A 94 -3.83 15.74 -2.98
N GLY A 95 -3.51 16.07 -1.74
CA GLY A 95 -2.17 16.37 -1.30
C GLY A 95 -1.23 15.19 -1.51
N ASP A 96 0.03 15.52 -1.75
CA ASP A 96 1.13 14.59 -1.91
C ASP A 96 1.31 13.80 -0.61
N ALA A 97 1.64 12.52 -0.71
CA ALA A 97 1.65 11.63 0.45
C ALA A 97 2.95 10.86 0.57
N PHE A 98 3.50 10.84 1.77
CA PHE A 98 4.58 9.97 2.17
C PHE A 98 4.03 8.66 2.72
N THR A 99 4.70 7.57 2.39
CA THR A 99 4.47 6.24 2.94
C THR A 99 5.78 5.67 3.45
N TRP A 100 5.74 5.04 4.61
CA TRP A 100 6.78 4.15 5.11
C TRP A 100 6.16 2.81 5.43
N GLU A 101 6.87 1.74 5.14
CA GLU A 101 6.54 0.36 5.51
C GLU A 101 7.78 -0.26 6.15
N GLY A 102 7.60 -1.11 7.14
CA GLY A 102 8.70 -1.82 7.77
C GLY A 102 8.27 -3.15 8.36
N ALA A 103 9.21 -4.09 8.41
CA ALA A 103 8.98 -5.40 9.01
C ALA A 103 10.25 -5.96 9.64
N VAL A 104 10.05 -6.83 10.63
CA VAL A 104 11.10 -7.71 11.15
C VAL A 104 10.52 -9.11 11.33
N GLY A 105 11.23 -10.12 10.84
CA GLY A 105 10.79 -11.50 10.94
C GLY A 105 11.92 -12.50 10.93
N LYS A 106 11.65 -13.70 11.44
CA LYS A 106 12.60 -14.81 11.42
C LYS A 106 12.13 -15.90 10.46
N LYS A 107 13.03 -16.32 9.56
CA LYS A 107 12.82 -17.44 8.64
C LYS A 107 13.18 -18.76 9.31
N PHE A 108 12.34 -19.76 9.09
CA PHE A 108 12.48 -21.12 9.58
C PHE A 108 12.79 -22.07 8.42
N ALA A 109 13.44 -23.20 8.73
CA ALA A 109 13.89 -24.17 7.73
C ALA A 109 12.75 -24.80 6.90
N ASN A 110 11.51 -24.77 7.42
CA ASN A 110 10.32 -25.25 6.69
C ASN A 110 9.78 -24.22 5.68
N GLY A 111 10.41 -23.05 5.51
CA GLY A 111 9.99 -21.99 4.60
C GLY A 111 9.03 -20.97 5.21
N LEU A 112 8.58 -21.17 6.46
CA LEU A 112 7.78 -20.21 7.20
C LEU A 112 8.66 -19.04 7.69
N GLN A 113 8.11 -17.84 7.68
CA GLN A 113 8.65 -16.66 8.32
C GLN A 113 7.56 -16.05 9.20
N VAL A 114 7.92 -15.78 10.46
CA VAL A 114 7.02 -15.17 11.44
C VAL A 114 7.64 -13.85 11.88
N GLY A 115 6.83 -12.80 11.92
CA GLY A 115 7.31 -11.46 12.22
C GLY A 115 6.22 -10.48 12.59
N VAL A 116 6.64 -9.22 12.67
CA VAL A 116 5.79 -8.06 12.88
C VAL A 116 6.06 -7.08 11.74
N ALA A 117 5.00 -6.52 11.18
CA ALA A 117 5.05 -5.51 10.15
C ALA A 117 4.26 -4.27 10.59
N GLY A 118 4.61 -3.13 10.03
CA GLY A 118 3.87 -1.90 10.20
C GLY A 118 4.04 -0.95 9.02
N TYR A 119 3.20 0.07 9.00
CA TYR A 119 3.27 1.13 8.02
C TYR A 119 2.88 2.47 8.63
N ALA A 120 3.30 3.54 7.97
CA ALA A 120 2.91 4.90 8.23
C ALA A 120 2.50 5.57 6.92
N TYR A 121 1.32 6.18 6.91
CA TYR A 121 0.87 7.03 5.82
C TYR A 121 0.72 8.45 6.35
N GLN A 122 1.24 9.44 5.62
CA GLN A 122 1.09 10.85 5.96
C GLN A 122 1.01 11.73 4.70
N GLN A 123 -0.03 12.54 4.59
CA GLN A 123 -0.07 13.61 3.59
C GLN A 123 0.90 14.73 3.97
N LEU A 124 1.80 15.06 3.04
CA LEU A 124 2.80 16.10 3.15
C LEU A 124 2.20 17.47 2.82
N THR A 125 1.38 17.54 1.78
CA THR A 125 0.65 18.74 1.36
C THR A 125 -0.84 18.55 1.59
N GLY A 126 -1.57 19.67 1.61
CA GLY A 126 -3.01 19.60 1.79
C GLY A 126 -3.76 19.36 0.49
N ASP A 127 -4.99 18.89 0.60
CA ASP A 127 -5.88 18.75 -0.55
C ASP A 127 -6.25 20.14 -1.11
N THR A 128 -6.47 20.25 -2.42
CA THR A 128 -6.79 21.50 -3.12
C THR A 128 -7.91 21.33 -4.16
N GLY A 129 -8.44 22.45 -4.67
CA GLY A 129 -9.48 22.48 -5.70
C GLY A 129 -10.91 22.59 -5.15
N ALA A 130 -11.92 22.34 -5.99
CA ALA A 130 -13.31 22.78 -5.77
C ALA A 130 -13.99 22.21 -4.49
N GLY A 131 -13.49 21.08 -3.96
CA GLY A 131 -13.99 20.44 -2.74
C GLY A 131 -13.12 20.63 -1.49
N ALA A 132 -11.93 21.21 -1.59
CA ALA A 132 -10.98 21.32 -0.49
C ALA A 132 -11.32 22.51 0.43
N ARG A 133 -12.41 22.39 1.20
CA ARG A 133 -12.97 23.49 2.02
C ARG A 133 -12.61 23.41 3.51
N LEU A 134 -11.99 22.31 3.94
CA LEU A 134 -11.70 22.01 5.35
C LEU A 134 -10.26 22.38 5.75
N GLY A 135 -9.70 23.42 5.13
CA GLY A 135 -8.28 23.74 5.25
C GLY A 135 -7.40 22.69 4.56
N PRO A 136 -6.12 22.51 4.97
CA PRO A 136 -5.22 21.58 4.29
C PRO A 136 -5.63 20.10 4.39
N PHE A 137 -6.63 19.71 5.20
CA PHE A 137 -7.19 18.36 5.28
C PHE A 137 -6.17 17.21 5.12
N LYS A 138 -5.05 17.28 5.86
CA LYS A 138 -3.98 16.28 5.75
C LYS A 138 -4.36 15.02 6.51
N GLY A 139 -4.35 13.90 5.81
CA GLY A 139 -4.57 12.56 6.34
C GLY A 139 -3.30 11.95 6.93
N ARG A 140 -3.46 11.19 8.01
CA ARG A 140 -2.41 10.33 8.59
C ARG A 140 -3.03 9.07 9.16
N VAL A 141 -2.30 7.95 9.11
CA VAL A 141 -2.61 6.72 9.88
C VAL A 141 -1.35 5.88 10.03
N PHE A 142 -1.26 5.13 11.13
CA PHE A 142 -0.23 4.13 11.36
C PHE A 142 -0.88 2.76 11.46
N GLY A 143 -0.18 1.71 11.05
CA GLY A 143 -0.61 0.32 11.21
C GLY A 143 0.53 -0.52 11.78
N LEU A 144 0.20 -1.45 12.66
CA LEU A 144 1.15 -2.42 13.21
C LEU A 144 0.44 -3.75 13.46
N GLY A 145 1.12 -4.86 13.19
CA GLY A 145 0.63 -6.17 13.62
C GLY A 145 1.42 -7.35 13.04
N PRO A 146 0.92 -8.58 13.26
CA PRO A 146 1.65 -9.78 12.89
C PRO A 146 1.74 -9.97 11.38
N GLN A 147 2.84 -10.58 10.96
CA GLN A 147 3.11 -11.01 9.59
C GLN A 147 3.50 -12.48 9.55
N LEU A 148 2.95 -13.19 8.56
CA LEU A 148 3.37 -14.52 8.17
C LEU A 148 3.71 -14.54 6.68
N ILE A 149 4.88 -15.07 6.34
CA ILE A 149 5.25 -15.39 4.96
C ILE A 149 5.56 -16.88 4.88
N TYR A 150 5.04 -17.57 3.87
CA TYR A 150 5.32 -18.98 3.65
C TYR A 150 5.84 -19.21 2.24
N ASN A 151 7.13 -19.53 2.16
CA ASN A 151 7.80 -19.96 0.94
C ASN A 151 7.64 -21.47 0.80
N THR A 152 6.92 -21.92 -0.22
CA THR A 152 6.55 -23.33 -0.36
C THR A 152 6.44 -23.75 -1.82
N VAL A 153 6.06 -25.01 -2.05
CA VAL A 153 5.77 -25.55 -3.36
C VAL A 153 4.29 -25.94 -3.41
N LEU A 154 3.53 -25.28 -4.28
CA LEU A 154 2.12 -25.59 -4.54
C LEU A 154 1.96 -26.01 -5.99
N MET A 155 1.23 -27.10 -6.23
CA MET A 155 1.01 -27.62 -7.59
C MET A 155 2.33 -27.81 -8.38
N GLN A 156 3.36 -28.31 -7.71
CA GLN A 156 4.72 -28.50 -8.25
C GLN A 156 5.42 -27.19 -8.70
N ARG A 157 4.96 -26.03 -8.22
CA ARG A 157 5.55 -24.72 -8.53
C ARG A 157 5.95 -23.97 -7.26
N PRO A 158 7.09 -23.27 -7.25
CA PRO A 158 7.42 -22.36 -6.17
C PRO A 158 6.32 -21.32 -5.97
N ALA A 159 5.89 -21.14 -4.73
CA ALA A 159 4.86 -20.22 -4.32
C ALA A 159 5.27 -19.46 -3.05
N VAL A 160 4.85 -18.21 -2.95
CA VAL A 160 5.00 -17.37 -1.75
C VAL A 160 3.63 -16.91 -1.33
N LEU A 161 3.24 -17.25 -0.10
CA LEU A 161 2.00 -16.78 0.53
C LEU A 161 2.35 -15.74 1.59
N ASN A 162 1.69 -14.59 1.56
CA ASN A 162 1.87 -13.54 2.56
C ASN A 162 0.53 -13.28 3.26
N LEU A 163 0.58 -13.15 4.58
CA LEU A 163 -0.54 -12.73 5.40
C LEU A 163 -0.05 -11.64 6.36
N HIS A 164 -0.75 -10.52 6.36
CA HIS A 164 -0.55 -9.45 7.34
C HIS A 164 -1.87 -9.13 7.99
N ASN A 165 -1.85 -8.86 9.28
CA ASN A 165 -2.97 -8.29 9.99
C ASN A 165 -2.48 -7.06 10.73
N TYR A 166 -3.02 -5.90 10.40
CA TYR A 166 -2.66 -4.62 10.99
C TYR A 166 -3.81 -4.11 11.83
N GLN A 167 -3.49 -3.65 13.03
CA GLN A 167 -4.34 -2.72 13.76
C GLN A 167 -3.89 -1.31 13.43
N GLU A 168 -4.78 -0.49 12.88
CA GLU A 168 -4.51 0.91 12.62
C GLU A 168 -4.71 1.75 13.89
N PHE A 169 -3.91 2.81 14.02
CA PHE A 169 -3.98 3.76 15.12
C PHE A 169 -3.48 5.15 14.70
N GLY A 170 -3.83 6.16 15.50
CA GLY A 170 -3.33 7.53 15.33
C GLY A 170 -3.85 8.21 14.06
N ALA A 171 -5.03 7.80 13.60
CA ALA A 171 -5.64 8.35 12.40
C ALA A 171 -6.03 9.83 12.56
N VAL A 172 -5.77 10.62 11.54
CA VAL A 172 -6.21 12.01 11.41
C VAL A 172 -6.79 12.18 10.02
N ASN A 173 -8.01 12.73 9.89
CA ASN A 173 -8.72 12.90 8.62
C ASN A 173 -8.75 11.62 7.74
N ARG A 174 -8.78 10.45 8.38
CA ARG A 174 -8.73 9.13 7.76
C ARG A 174 -9.43 8.12 8.65
N PHE A 175 -9.86 7.01 8.06
CA PHE A 175 -10.39 5.89 8.81
C PHE A 175 -9.28 5.16 9.58
N GLU A 176 -9.70 4.55 10.68
CA GLU A 176 -8.90 3.68 11.54
C GLU A 176 -9.66 2.36 11.68
N GLY A 177 -8.97 1.23 11.57
CA GLY A 177 -9.59 -0.08 11.73
C GLY A 177 -8.59 -1.23 11.73
N ASN A 178 -9.09 -2.42 11.45
CA ASN A 178 -8.27 -3.62 11.28
C ASN A 178 -8.17 -3.96 9.80
N VAL A 179 -6.94 -4.12 9.31
CA VAL A 179 -6.66 -4.42 7.90
C VAL A 179 -5.97 -5.77 7.81
N THR A 180 -6.61 -6.75 7.19
CA THR A 180 -5.99 -8.03 6.88
C THR A 180 -5.72 -8.12 5.38
N THR A 181 -4.46 -8.34 5.01
CA THR A 181 -4.06 -8.53 3.62
C THR A 181 -3.51 -9.93 3.41
N PHE A 182 -3.98 -10.58 2.36
CA PHE A 182 -3.45 -11.85 1.89
C PHE A 182 -2.97 -11.71 0.45
N SER A 183 -1.81 -12.27 0.12
CA SER A 183 -1.32 -12.35 -1.25
C SER A 183 -0.67 -13.70 -1.53
N ALA A 184 -0.76 -14.14 -2.78
CA ALA A 184 -0.13 -15.37 -3.26
C ALA A 184 0.60 -15.09 -4.57
N THR A 185 1.89 -15.43 -4.63
CA THR A 185 2.74 -15.27 -5.81
C THR A 185 3.19 -16.65 -6.28
N PHE A 186 3.05 -16.92 -7.57
CA PHE A 186 3.46 -18.18 -8.19
C PHE A 186 4.53 -17.93 -9.24
N LYS A 187 5.58 -18.75 -9.26
CA LYS A 187 6.56 -18.74 -10.34
C LYS A 187 5.97 -19.46 -11.56
N PHE A 188 6.07 -18.84 -12.74
CA PHE A 188 5.65 -19.39 -14.02
C PHE A 188 6.79 -20.15 -14.72
#